data_AF-A0A838FA99-F1
#
_entry.id   AF-A0A838FA99-F1
#
_cell.length_a   1.000
_cell.length_b   1.000
_cell.length_c   1.000
_cell.angle_alpha   90.00
_cell.angle_beta   90.00
_cell.angle_gamma   90.00
#
_symmetry.space_group_name_H-M   'P 1'
#
loop_
_entity.id
_entity.type
_entity.pdbx_description
1 polymer ?
#
loop_
_entity_poly.entity_id
_entity_poly.type
_entity_poly.pdbx_seq_one_letter_code
_entity_poly.pdbx_strand_id
1 'polypeptide(L)' 'ADLSLYSTSGKQMRVIEFSNVPAGLYSRQVDLEDVEAGIYFIKLEIDDRNIFTRRIVKQ' A
#
# COMPACT_ATOMS: atom_id res chain seq x y z
N ALA A 1 -8.68 8.08 0.33
CA ALA A 1 -7.65 7.46 1.20
C ALA A 1 -7.13 6.26 0.46
N ASP A 2 -5.83 6.14 0.28
CA ASP A 2 -5.28 5.26 -0.72
C ASP A 2 -4.19 4.37 -0.11
N LEU A 3 -4.31 3.07 -0.31
CA LEU A 3 -3.29 2.10 0.03
C LEU A 3 -2.54 1.71 -1.25
N SER A 4 -1.31 2.16 -1.36
CA SER A 4 -0.49 2.00 -2.55
C SER A 4 0.71 1.09 -2.29
N LEU A 5 1.03 0.23 -3.25
CA LEU A 5 2.23 -0.61 -3.25
C LEU A 5 3.23 -0.03 -4.26
N TYR A 6 4.46 0.15 -3.84
CA TYR A 6 5.55 0.67 -4.66
C TYR A 6 6.71 -0.33 -4.73
N SER A 7 7.39 -0.39 -5.87
CA SER A 7 8.70 -1.04 -6.01
C SER A 7 9.81 -0.20 -5.37
N THR A 8 11.02 -0.77 -5.28
CA THR A 8 12.22 -0.03 -4.86
C THR A 8 12.63 1.11 -5.80
N SER A 9 12.19 1.08 -7.06
CA SER A 9 12.41 2.18 -8.01
C SER A 9 11.40 3.32 -7.89
N GLY A 10 10.43 3.21 -6.97
CA GLY A 10 9.35 4.19 -6.81
C GLY A 10 8.21 4.02 -7.79
N LYS A 11 8.21 2.96 -8.62
CA LYS A 11 7.08 2.64 -9.51
C LYS A 11 5.90 2.18 -8.66
N GLN A 12 4.74 2.82 -8.84
CA GLN A 12 3.49 2.37 -8.24
C GLN A 12 3.03 1.09 -8.95
N MET A 13 2.93 0.01 -8.18
CA MET A 13 2.56 -1.32 -8.68
C MET A 13 1.06 -1.55 -8.54
N ARG A 14 0.47 -1.09 -7.42
CA ARG A 14 -0.96 -1.25 -7.11
C ARG A 14 -1.47 -0.05 -6.31
N VAL A 15 -2.75 0.24 -6.45
CA VAL A 15 -3.49 1.22 -5.64
C VAL A 15 -4.84 0.65 -5.27
N ILE A 16 -5.24 0.85 -4.01
CA ILE A 16 -6.57 0.56 -3.52
C ILE A 16 -7.11 1.86 -2.95
N GLU A 17 -8.10 2.43 -3.63
CA GLU A 17 -8.74 3.68 -3.24
C GLU A 17 -9.91 3.40 -2.30
N PHE A 18 -10.02 4.21 -1.26
CA PHE A 18 -11.13 4.23 -0.32
C PHE A 18 -11.78 5.60 -0.38
N SER A 19 -13.05 5.62 -0.78
CA SER A 19 -13.84 6.84 -0.94
C SER A 19 -14.21 7.51 0.39
N ASN A 20 -14.30 6.75 1.48
CA ASN A 20 -14.57 7.26 2.82
C ASN A 20 -13.98 6.30 3.88
N VAL A 21 -13.14 6.81 4.78
CA VAL A 21 -12.51 6.04 5.87
C VAL A 21 -12.80 6.75 7.19
N PRO A 22 -13.91 6.44 7.86
CA PRO A 22 -14.19 7.00 9.18
C PRO A 22 -13.15 6.56 10.21
N ALA A 23 -13.19 7.13 11.42
CA ALA A 23 -12.30 6.70 12.49
C ALA A 23 -12.61 5.25 12.91
N GLY A 24 -11.58 4.41 12.98
CA GLY A 24 -11.73 3.00 13.32
C GLY A 24 -10.47 2.18 13.10
N LEU A 25 -10.56 0.88 13.38
CA LEU A 25 -9.53 -0.11 13.07
C LEU A 25 -9.90 -0.85 11.79
N TYR A 26 -8.96 -0.92 10.85
CA TYR A 26 -9.17 -1.51 9.53
C TYR A 26 -8.14 -2.61 9.26
N SER A 27 -8.57 -3.64 8.52
CA SER A 27 -7.69 -4.64 7.95
C SER A 27 -7.98 -4.80 6.46
N ARG A 28 -6.94 -4.86 5.64
CA ARG A 28 -7.05 -5.16 4.21
C ARG A 28 -5.98 -6.16 3.82
N GLN A 29 -6.39 -7.20 3.11
CA GLN A 29 -5.47 -8.12 2.44
C GLN A 29 -5.12 -7.55 1.06
N VAL A 30 -3.84 -7.53 0.74
CA VAL A 30 -3.32 -7.18 -0.58
C VAL A 30 -2.67 -8.42 -1.15
N ASP A 31 -3.22 -8.91 -2.25
CA ASP A 31 -2.64 -10.03 -2.97
C ASP A 31 -1.42 -9.56 -3.78
N LEU A 32 -0.34 -10.33 -3.70
CA LEU A 32 0.94 -10.09 -4.34
C LEU A 32 1.36 -11.26 -5.23
N GLU A 33 0.50 -12.25 -5.52
CA GLU A 33 0.87 -13.47 -6.27
C GLU A 33 1.58 -13.17 -7.61
N ASP A 34 1.08 -12.21 -8.38
CA ASP A 34 1.60 -11.75 -9.67
C ASP A 34 2.81 -10.82 -9.59
N VAL A 35 3.14 -10.35 -8.40
CA VAL A 35 4.28 -9.46 -8.16
C VAL A 35 5.54 -10.30 -8.00
N GLU A 36 6.64 -9.98 -8.68
CA GLU A 36 7.89 -10.75 -8.54
C GLU A 36 8.42 -10.74 -7.10
N ALA A 37 9.20 -11.76 -6.71
CA ALA A 37 9.90 -11.77 -5.42
C ALA A 37 10.82 -10.55 -5.31
N GLY A 38 10.89 -9.93 -4.12
CA GLY A 38 11.65 -8.70 -3.95
C GLY A 38 11.20 -7.83 -2.78
N ILE A 39 11.70 -6.59 -2.78
CA ILE A 39 11.39 -5.59 -1.75
C ILE A 39 10.35 -4.60 -2.30
N TYR A 40 9.34 -4.32 -1.48
CA TYR A 40 8.26 -3.39 -1.80
C TYR A 40 7.95 -2.48 -0.62
N PHE A 41 7.24 -1.40 -0.90
CA PHE A 41 6.77 -0.44 0.09
C PHE A 41 5.27 -0.28 -0.02
N ILE A 42 4.55 -0.53 1.07
CA ILE A 42 3.15 -0.12 1.21
C ILE A 42 3.12 1.27 1.82
N LYS A 43 2.34 2.16 1.22
CA LYS A 43 2.06 3.52 1.69
C LYS A 43 0.56 3.67 1.87
N LEU A 44 0.13 4.21 3.01
CA LEU A 44 -1.26 4.62 3.24
C LEU A 44 -1.32 6.14 3.29
N GLU A 45 -2.16 6.72 2.45
CA GLU A 45 -2.40 8.15 2.34
C GLU A 45 -3.85 8.48 2.67
N ILE A 46 -4.08 9.51 3.49
CA ILE A 46 -5.42 10.05 3.79
C ILE A 46 -5.33 11.56 3.61
N ASP A 47 -6.22 12.13 2.80
CA ASP A 47 -6.27 13.56 2.49
C ASP A 47 -4.89 14.13 2.11
N ASP A 48 -4.22 13.48 1.14
CA ASP A 48 -2.88 13.80 0.63
C ASP A 48 -1.75 13.77 1.67
N ARG A 49 -1.98 13.13 2.84
CA ARG A 49 -0.98 12.96 3.89
C ARG A 49 -0.59 11.49 4.04
N ASN A 50 0.71 11.21 3.92
CA ASN A 50 1.27 9.91 4.24
C ASN A 50 1.22 9.70 5.76
N ILE A 51 0.40 8.74 6.20
CA ILE A 51 0.25 8.40 7.62
C ILE A 51 0.97 7.11 8.00
N PHE A 52 1.33 6.28 7.02
CA PHE A 52 1.96 5.00 7.25
C PHE A 52 2.75 4.56 6.02
N THR A 53 3.97 4.09 6.26
CA THR A 53 4.79 3.41 5.25
C THR A 53 5.42 2.18 5.86
N ARG A 54 5.37 1.05 5.14
CA ARG A 54 5.94 -0.22 5.59
C ARG A 54 6.67 -0.93 4.46
N ARG A 55 7.88 -1.39 4.76
CA ARG A 55 8.64 -2.29 3.88
C ARG A 55 8.10 -3.71 3.96
N ILE A 56 7.95 -4.36 2.82
CA ILE A 56 7.58 -5.76 2.66
C ILE A 56 8.68 -6.46 1.86
N VAL A 57 8.98 -7.70 2.23
CA VAL A 57 9.85 -8.59 1.48
C VAL A 57 8.99 -9.75 1.01
N LYS A 58 8.75 -9.86 -0.29
CA LYS A 58 8.15 -11.03 -0.91
C LYS A 58 9.27 -12.02 -1.23
N GLN A 59 9.13 -13.24 -0.73
CA GLN A 59 10.02 -14.37 -1.04
C GLN A 59 9.54 -15.10 -2.29
#